data_AF-A0AAV9WUJ0-F1
#
_entry.id   AF-A0AAV9WUJ0-F1
#
_cell.length_a   1.000
_cell.length_b   1.000
_cell.length_c   1.000
_cell.angle_alpha   90.00
_cell.angle_beta   90.00
_cell.angle_gamma   90.00
#
_symmetry.space_group_name_H-M   'P 1'
#
loop_
_entity.id
_entity.type
_entity.pdbx_description
1 polymer ?
#
loop_
_entity_poly.entity_id
_entity_poly.type
_entity_poly.pdbx_seq_one_letter_code
_entity_poly.pdbx_strand_id
1 'polypeptide(L)'
;MKFLAVTAASLLSLSAVSAATNSTGEFHLKTKLLEPKSDGRARFNNLIVYSCNPKGILPEFDICLSTEPTEDKYWSTSKIHYNETDGKVAFKIPDEPDSYWTLNFPPADSTGRIGWSPVVINNATTENDFLGIVMAEDKGLVATWPPFLGWMVCYWNLEIPQLFWRTSAWGEFDNKYVPRDCANVELQVEYI
;
A
#
# COMPACT_ATOMS: atom_id res chain seq x y z
N MET A 1 -42.14 -43.50 -28.23
CA MET A 1 -41.87 -42.12 -27.79
C MET A 1 -41.64 -42.10 -26.29
N LYS A 2 -40.76 -41.19 -25.84
CA LYS A 2 -40.34 -40.86 -24.46
C LYS A 2 -39.18 -41.69 -23.88
N PHE A 3 -37.98 -41.16 -24.13
CA PHE A 3 -36.76 -41.40 -23.37
C PHE A 3 -36.89 -40.75 -21.98
N LEU A 4 -36.57 -41.49 -20.92
CA LEU A 4 -36.32 -40.93 -19.58
C LEU A 4 -34.82 -40.71 -19.45
N ALA A 5 -34.40 -39.45 -19.54
CA ALA A 5 -33.06 -39.02 -19.15
C ALA A 5 -33.10 -38.68 -17.66
N VAL A 6 -32.41 -39.46 -16.83
CA VAL A 6 -32.15 -39.13 -15.43
C VAL A 6 -30.79 -38.45 -15.39
N THR A 7 -30.79 -37.14 -15.18
CA THR A 7 -29.59 -36.30 -14.99
C THR A 7 -28.92 -36.62 -13.67
N ALA A 8 -27.65 -37.01 -13.73
CA ALA A 8 -26.77 -37.14 -12.57
C ALA A 8 -26.45 -35.74 -12.01
N ALA A 9 -26.85 -35.49 -10.76
CA ALA A 9 -26.45 -34.31 -10.02
C ALA A 9 -25.06 -34.56 -9.40
N SER A 10 -24.01 -34.09 -10.07
CA SER A 10 -22.66 -34.06 -9.50
C SER A 10 -22.58 -32.96 -8.44
N LEU A 11 -22.60 -33.37 -7.16
CA LEU A 11 -22.22 -32.53 -6.04
C LEU A 11 -20.73 -32.19 -6.15
N LEU A 12 -20.43 -30.99 -6.66
CA LEU A 12 -19.12 -30.37 -6.54
C LEU A 12 -18.91 -30.00 -5.07
N SER A 13 -18.22 -30.87 -4.34
CA SER A 13 -17.66 -30.55 -3.04
C SER A 13 -16.63 -29.44 -3.23
N LEU A 14 -17.00 -28.19 -2.94
CA LEU A 14 -16.02 -27.13 -2.76
C LEU A 14 -15.18 -27.51 -1.53
N SER A 15 -13.98 -27.99 -1.77
CA SER A 15 -12.94 -28.05 -0.76
C SER A 15 -12.64 -26.61 -0.34
N ALA A 16 -13.22 -26.17 0.78
CA ALA A 16 -12.80 -24.95 1.44
C ALA A 16 -11.34 -25.16 1.85
N VAL A 17 -10.43 -24.57 1.09
CA VAL A 17 -9.03 -24.44 1.49
C VAL A 17 -9.06 -23.48 2.67
N SER A 18 -9.06 -24.03 3.88
CA SER A 18 -8.81 -23.24 5.08
C SER A 18 -7.38 -22.74 4.96
N ALA A 19 -7.23 -21.45 4.66
CA ALA A 19 -5.94 -20.78 4.75
C ALA A 19 -5.45 -20.95 6.19
N ALA A 20 -4.28 -21.55 6.36
CA ALA A 20 -3.63 -21.63 7.65
C ALA A 20 -3.34 -20.20 8.11
N THR A 21 -4.00 -19.76 9.18
CA THR A 21 -3.73 -18.49 9.87
C THR A 21 -2.40 -18.61 10.60
N ASN A 22 -1.31 -18.49 9.87
CA ASN A 22 0.03 -18.38 10.43
C ASN A 22 0.33 -16.88 10.61
N SER A 23 -0.34 -16.20 11.53
CA SER A 23 -0.14 -14.76 11.71
C SER A 23 1.04 -14.53 12.66
N THR A 24 2.25 -14.43 12.11
CA THR A 24 3.40 -13.78 12.78
C THR A 24 3.13 -12.29 13.05
N GLY A 25 1.98 -11.76 12.61
CA GLY A 25 1.67 -10.33 12.58
C GLY A 25 2.43 -9.61 11.46
N GLU A 26 3.24 -10.33 10.68
CA GLU A 26 3.96 -9.81 9.53
C GLU A 26 3.13 -9.98 8.25
N PHE A 27 3.17 -8.95 7.41
CA PHE A 27 2.52 -8.98 6.10
C PHE A 27 3.23 -8.07 5.12
N HIS A 28 2.92 -8.28 3.85
CA HIS A 28 3.15 -7.33 2.79
C HIS A 28 1.91 -6.48 2.55
N LEU A 29 2.11 -5.24 2.10
CA LEU A 29 1.03 -4.45 1.51
C LEU A 29 1.08 -4.58 0.00
N LYS A 30 -0.07 -4.91 -0.60
CA LYS A 30 -0.27 -4.99 -2.04
C LYS A 30 -1.26 -3.97 -2.54
N THR A 31 -0.99 -3.39 -3.70
CA THR A 31 -1.91 -2.47 -4.33
C THR A 31 -3.12 -3.20 -4.89
N LYS A 32 -4.30 -2.66 -4.65
CA LYS A 32 -5.53 -3.00 -5.35
C LYS A 32 -6.07 -1.76 -6.04
N LEU A 33 -6.19 -1.82 -7.37
CA LEU A 33 -6.64 -0.69 -8.17
C LEU A 33 -8.12 -0.37 -7.88
N LEU A 34 -8.42 0.89 -7.55
CA LEU A 34 -9.79 1.32 -7.25
C LEU A 34 -10.66 1.45 -8.52
N GLU A 35 -10.04 1.84 -9.63
CA GLU A 35 -10.72 2.00 -10.92
C GLU A 35 -9.90 1.28 -12.00
N PRO A 36 -10.26 0.03 -12.39
CA PRO A 36 -9.64 -0.65 -13.52
C PRO A 36 -10.01 0.06 -14.82
N LYS A 37 -9.22 1.09 -15.16
CA LYS A 37 -9.31 1.78 -16.44
C LYS A 37 -8.53 1.02 -17.51
N SER A 38 -9.08 0.99 -18.72
CA SER A 38 -8.44 0.42 -19.92
C SER A 38 -7.30 1.29 -20.48
N ASP A 39 -6.73 2.18 -19.67
CA ASP A 39 -5.75 3.20 -20.06
C ASP A 39 -4.30 2.84 -19.70
N GLY A 40 -4.05 1.56 -19.38
CA GLY A 40 -2.73 1.06 -19.00
C GLY A 40 -2.39 1.24 -17.53
N ARG A 41 -3.32 1.73 -16.69
CA ARG A 41 -3.15 1.80 -15.22
C ARG A 41 -3.25 0.44 -14.52
N ALA A 42 -3.66 -0.62 -15.22
CA ALA A 42 -3.66 -2.00 -14.70
C ALA A 42 -2.26 -2.45 -14.20
N ARG A 43 -1.18 -1.83 -14.71
CA ARG A 43 0.19 -2.04 -14.24
C ARG A 43 0.43 -1.69 -12.77
N PHE A 44 -0.46 -0.90 -12.16
CA PHE A 44 -0.37 -0.52 -10.75
C PHE A 44 -1.15 -1.45 -9.82
N ASN A 45 -1.70 -2.55 -10.33
CA ASN A 45 -2.38 -3.55 -9.52
C ASN A 45 -1.39 -4.65 -9.07
N ASN A 46 -1.58 -5.18 -7.87
CA ASN A 46 -0.76 -6.25 -7.27
C ASN A 46 0.73 -5.91 -7.08
N LEU A 47 1.08 -4.63 -6.93
CA LEU A 47 2.43 -4.21 -6.58
C LEU A 47 2.64 -4.30 -5.07
N ILE A 48 3.76 -4.87 -4.65
CA ILE A 48 4.17 -5.01 -3.26
C ILE A 48 4.90 -3.74 -2.82
N VAL A 49 4.52 -3.20 -1.66
CA VAL A 49 5.17 -2.07 -1.00
C VAL A 49 6.52 -2.48 -0.44
N TYR A 50 7.55 -1.69 -0.73
CA TYR A 50 8.90 -1.88 -0.21
C TYR A 50 9.56 -0.52 0.05
N SER A 51 10.50 -0.47 1.00
CA SER A 51 11.30 0.73 1.25
C SER A 51 12.39 0.82 0.20
N CYS A 52 12.66 2.03 -0.30
CA CYS A 52 13.69 2.25 -1.30
C CYS A 52 14.44 3.57 -1.02
N ASN A 53 15.76 3.56 -1.16
CA ASN A 53 16.58 4.77 -1.11
C ASN A 53 17.46 4.88 -2.35
N PRO A 54 16.88 5.19 -3.52
CA PRO A 54 17.63 5.22 -4.77
C PRO A 54 18.67 6.34 -4.82
N LYS A 55 18.57 7.33 -3.92
CA LYS A 55 19.57 8.41 -3.79
C LYS A 55 20.71 8.03 -2.82
N GLY A 56 20.56 6.97 -2.03
CA GLY A 56 21.52 6.57 -0.99
C GLY A 56 21.68 7.58 0.15
N ILE A 57 20.71 8.50 0.33
CA ILE A 57 20.78 9.58 1.33
C ILE A 57 19.91 9.18 2.52
N LEU A 58 20.54 8.83 3.64
CA LEU A 58 19.86 8.65 4.93
C LEU A 58 19.48 10.03 5.52
N PRO A 59 18.42 10.14 6.34
CA PRO A 59 17.65 9.07 6.99
C PRO A 59 16.25 8.84 6.41
N GLU A 60 16.00 9.20 5.14
CA GLU A 60 14.67 9.13 4.53
C GLU A 60 14.65 8.11 3.41
N PHE A 61 13.69 7.19 3.45
CA PHE A 61 13.44 6.22 2.39
C PHE A 61 12.15 6.59 1.67
N ASP A 62 12.15 6.56 0.34
CA ASP A 62 10.93 6.59 -0.44
C ASP A 62 10.17 5.26 -0.26
N ILE A 63 8.86 5.27 -0.56
CA ILE A 63 8.09 4.04 -0.71
C ILE A 63 7.94 3.71 -2.18
N CYS A 64 8.55 2.59 -2.57
CA CYS A 64 8.47 2.06 -3.92
C CYS A 64 7.56 0.85 -3.98
N LEU A 65 7.11 0.50 -5.20
CA LEU A 65 6.28 -0.66 -5.43
C LEU A 65 6.73 -1.48 -6.64
N SER A 66 6.77 -2.80 -6.49
CA SER A 66 7.18 -3.76 -7.53
C SER A 66 6.39 -5.05 -7.40
N THR A 67 6.23 -5.80 -8.49
CA THR A 67 5.71 -7.18 -8.42
C THR A 67 6.71 -8.14 -7.78
N GLU A 68 8.00 -7.82 -7.90
CA GLU A 68 9.13 -8.62 -7.44
C GLU A 68 10.16 -7.67 -6.81
N PRO A 69 9.91 -7.13 -5.61
CA PRO A 69 10.88 -6.28 -4.94
C PRO A 69 12.15 -7.09 -4.62
N THR A 70 13.32 -6.55 -4.93
CA THR A 70 14.61 -7.14 -4.61
C THR A 70 15.14 -6.58 -3.30
N GLU A 71 15.60 -7.45 -2.41
CA GLU A 71 16.23 -7.04 -1.16
C GLU A 71 17.71 -6.70 -1.38
N ASP A 72 18.10 -5.49 -1.03
CA ASP A 72 19.47 -5.04 -0.91
C ASP A 72 19.62 -3.97 0.21
N LYS A 73 20.83 -3.44 0.37
CA LYS A 73 21.14 -2.45 1.42
C LYS A 73 20.24 -1.21 1.40
N TYR A 74 19.76 -0.81 0.23
CA TYR A 74 18.96 0.40 0.05
C TYR A 74 17.47 0.08 -0.13
N TRP A 75 17.13 -1.19 -0.41
CA TRP A 75 15.82 -1.65 -0.84
C TRP A 75 15.40 -2.84 0.01
N SER A 76 14.29 -2.75 0.74
CA SER A 76 13.80 -3.90 1.52
C SER A 76 12.34 -4.13 1.27
N THR A 77 11.97 -5.40 1.02
CA THR A 77 10.57 -5.79 1.21
C THR A 77 10.21 -5.41 2.64
N SER A 78 9.27 -4.50 2.77
CA SER A 78 8.89 -4.05 4.10
C SER A 78 8.10 -5.19 4.70
N LYS A 79 8.73 -5.93 5.63
CA LYS A 79 7.99 -6.75 6.57
C LYS A 79 7.31 -5.78 7.50
N ILE A 80 6.02 -5.62 7.28
CA ILE A 80 5.22 -4.67 8.01
C ILE A 80 4.70 -5.37 9.25
N HIS A 81 4.99 -4.78 10.40
CA HIS A 81 4.47 -5.24 11.68
C HIS A 81 3.29 -4.36 12.07
N TYR A 82 2.13 -4.99 12.31
CA TYR A 82 0.95 -4.30 12.84
C TYR A 82 0.85 -4.55 14.35
N ASN A 83 0.99 -3.47 15.12
CA ASN A 83 0.68 -3.52 16.54
C ASN A 83 -0.84 -3.31 16.69
N GLU A 84 -1.55 -4.42 16.86
CA GLU A 84 -3.01 -4.45 17.04
C GLU A 84 -3.51 -3.60 18.21
N THR A 85 -2.66 -3.33 19.21
CA THR A 85 -3.02 -2.60 20.43
C THR A 85 -3.24 -1.11 20.16
N ASP A 86 -2.39 -0.52 19.33
CA ASP A 86 -2.41 0.92 19.02
C ASP A 86 -2.94 1.19 17.60
N GLY A 87 -3.23 0.12 16.84
CA GLY A 87 -3.60 0.19 15.44
C GLY A 87 -2.49 0.72 14.54
N LYS A 88 -1.23 0.70 14.99
CA LYS A 88 -0.09 1.34 14.32
C LYS A 88 0.66 0.34 13.43
N VAL A 89 1.20 0.87 12.33
CA VAL A 89 1.96 0.11 11.34
C VAL A 89 3.41 0.54 11.36
N ALA A 90 4.32 -0.42 11.54
CA ALA A 90 5.76 -0.20 11.57
C ALA A 90 6.48 -1.01 10.49
N PHE A 91 7.57 -0.44 9.99
CA PHE A 91 8.39 -0.97 8.92
C PHE A 91 9.72 -1.43 9.51
N LYS A 92 10.15 -2.64 9.14
CA LYS A 92 11.49 -3.16 9.46
C LYS A 92 12.45 -2.92 8.29
N ILE A 93 13.62 -2.36 8.58
CA ILE A 93 14.72 -2.19 7.62
C ILE A 93 15.78 -3.26 7.92
N PRO A 94 16.34 -3.96 6.92
CA PRO A 94 17.23 -5.11 7.12
C PRO A 94 18.47 -4.82 7.96
N ASP A 95 19.07 -3.65 7.75
CA ASP A 95 20.28 -3.22 8.45
C ASP A 95 19.98 -2.68 9.87
N GLU A 96 18.70 -2.45 10.18
CA GLU A 96 18.24 -1.98 11.50
C GLU A 96 17.06 -2.83 12.02
N PRO A 97 17.28 -4.14 12.24
CA PRO A 97 16.20 -5.06 12.60
C PRO A 97 15.57 -4.73 13.97
N ASP A 98 16.29 -4.01 14.83
CA ASP A 98 15.83 -3.59 16.15
C ASP A 98 15.11 -2.23 16.12
N SER A 99 15.21 -1.47 15.03
CA SER A 99 14.49 -0.20 14.87
C SER A 99 13.08 -0.43 14.32
N TYR A 100 12.19 0.53 14.58
CA TYR A 100 10.87 0.60 13.93
C TYR A 100 10.77 1.91 13.17
N TRP A 101 10.41 1.80 11.90
CA TRP A 101 10.27 2.93 11.00
C TRP A 101 8.79 3.17 10.69
N THR A 102 8.42 4.41 10.41
CA THR A 102 7.00 4.78 10.19
C THR A 102 6.80 5.49 8.88
N LEU A 103 5.54 5.51 8.43
CA LEU A 103 5.10 6.36 7.33
C LEU A 103 5.06 7.82 7.80
N ASN A 104 5.69 8.70 7.04
CA ASN A 104 5.55 10.13 7.16
C ASN A 104 4.80 10.68 5.94
N PHE A 105 3.99 11.70 6.20
CA PHE A 105 3.23 12.45 5.22
C PHE A 105 3.80 13.87 5.15
N PRO A 106 4.90 14.07 4.39
CA PRO A 106 5.37 15.42 4.11
C PRO A 106 4.18 16.25 3.63
N PRO A 107 4.05 17.50 4.11
CA PRO A 107 2.97 18.36 3.66
C PRO A 107 2.96 18.37 2.14
N ALA A 108 1.77 18.19 1.55
CA ALA A 108 1.60 18.44 0.13
C ALA A 108 2.12 19.85 -0.17
N ASP A 109 2.79 19.99 -1.31
CA ASP A 109 3.70 21.10 -1.62
C ASP A 109 3.30 22.46 -1.01
N SER A 110 4.28 23.21 -0.48
CA SER A 110 4.02 24.52 0.13
C SER A 110 3.40 25.55 -0.83
N THR A 111 3.34 25.24 -2.12
CA THR A 111 2.66 26.05 -3.14
C THR A 111 1.14 25.86 -3.15
N GLY A 112 0.62 24.81 -2.49
CA GLY A 112 -0.80 24.53 -2.34
C GLY A 112 -1.49 24.13 -3.64
N ARG A 113 -0.73 23.67 -4.64
CA ARG A 113 -1.24 23.37 -5.99
C ARG A 113 -1.42 21.89 -6.23
N ILE A 114 -0.79 21.04 -5.42
CA ILE A 114 -0.76 19.61 -5.64
C ILE A 114 -1.51 18.94 -4.49
N GLY A 115 -2.63 18.29 -4.78
CA GLY A 115 -3.45 17.57 -3.80
C GLY A 115 -2.86 16.22 -3.36
N TRP A 116 -1.54 16.03 -3.47
CA TRP A 116 -0.83 14.80 -3.12
C TRP A 116 0.65 15.05 -2.81
N SER A 117 1.26 14.15 -2.03
CA SER A 117 2.69 14.18 -1.68
C SER A 117 3.25 12.76 -1.64
N PRO A 118 4.54 12.53 -1.92
CA PRO A 118 5.15 11.22 -1.73
C PRO A 118 5.03 10.79 -0.28
N VAL A 119 4.84 9.49 -0.06
CA VAL A 119 4.95 8.88 1.26
C VAL A 119 6.38 8.44 1.45
N VAL A 120 6.94 8.75 2.61
CA VAL A 120 8.31 8.39 2.95
C VAL A 120 8.33 7.61 4.24
N ILE A 121 9.35 6.78 4.40
CA ILE A 121 9.65 6.03 5.60
C ILE A 121 10.79 6.76 6.31
N ASN A 122 10.54 7.18 7.54
CA ASN A 122 11.54 7.82 8.39
C ASN A 122 11.64 7.13 9.75
N ASN A 123 12.77 7.35 10.41
CA ASN A 123 12.98 6.83 11.75
C ASN A 123 12.01 7.54 12.69
N ALA A 124 11.14 6.78 13.35
CA ALA A 124 10.22 7.33 14.33
C ALA A 124 11.01 7.62 15.61
N THR A 125 11.25 8.89 15.91
CA THR A 125 11.97 9.27 17.13
C THR A 125 11.06 9.29 18.36
N THR A 126 9.74 9.40 18.18
CA THR A 126 8.76 9.37 19.28
C THR A 126 7.41 8.78 18.86
N GLU A 127 6.63 8.27 19.82
CA GLU A 127 5.27 7.74 19.64
C GLU A 127 4.24 8.76 19.08
N ASN A 128 4.59 10.04 19.07
CA ASN A 128 3.77 11.14 18.55
C ASN A 128 4.01 11.42 17.06
N ASP A 129 5.07 10.85 16.47
CA ASP A 129 5.35 10.97 15.02
C ASP A 129 4.42 10.07 14.18
N PHE A 130 3.60 9.24 14.85
CA PHE A 130 2.68 8.28 14.24
C PHE A 130 1.39 8.99 13.83
N LEU A 131 1.34 9.46 12.59
CA LEU A 131 0.14 10.10 12.03
C LEU A 131 -0.94 9.06 11.68
N GLY A 132 -1.64 8.56 12.70
CA GLY A 132 -2.98 7.98 12.54
C GLY A 132 -3.16 6.89 11.48
N ILE A 133 -2.13 6.12 11.15
CA ILE A 133 -2.23 5.04 10.16
C ILE A 133 -2.78 3.80 10.83
N VAL A 134 -3.87 3.26 10.27
CA VAL A 134 -4.58 2.10 10.80
C VAL A 134 -4.96 1.13 9.69
N MET A 135 -5.27 -0.11 10.08
CA MET A 135 -5.87 -1.10 9.19
C MET A 135 -7.39 -0.99 9.23
N ALA A 136 -8.00 -0.67 8.09
CA ALA A 136 -9.44 -0.72 7.87
C ALA A 136 -9.83 -2.04 7.19
N GLU A 137 -10.87 -2.70 7.70
CA GLU A 137 -11.31 -4.03 7.26
C GLU A 137 -11.63 -4.11 5.75
N ASP A 138 -12.19 -3.03 5.19
CA ASP A 138 -12.64 -2.97 3.79
C ASP A 138 -11.68 -2.26 2.84
N LYS A 139 -10.77 -1.43 3.38
CA LYS A 139 -9.90 -0.52 2.60
C LYS A 139 -8.41 -0.82 2.74
N GLY A 140 -8.05 -1.75 3.62
CA GLY A 140 -6.66 -2.03 3.96
C GLY A 140 -6.04 -0.87 4.76
N LEU A 141 -4.78 -0.53 4.49
CA LEU A 141 -4.10 0.56 5.19
C LEU A 141 -4.78 1.90 4.89
N VAL A 142 -5.06 2.71 5.90
CA VAL A 142 -5.62 4.08 5.75
C VAL A 142 -5.00 5.03 6.77
N ALA A 143 -5.01 6.34 6.47
CA ALA A 143 -4.76 7.37 7.47
C ALA A 143 -6.09 7.87 8.06
N THR A 144 -6.16 7.97 9.38
CA THR A 144 -7.32 8.47 10.15
C THR A 144 -7.33 9.99 10.29
N TRP A 145 -6.27 10.66 9.83
CA TRP A 145 -6.16 12.11 9.90
C TRP A 145 -6.78 12.77 8.67
N PRO A 146 -7.82 13.63 8.81
CA PRO A 146 -8.24 14.50 7.73
C PRO A 146 -7.11 15.51 7.47
N PRO A 147 -6.72 15.77 6.21
CA PRO A 147 -7.51 15.63 4.98
C PRO A 147 -7.20 14.38 4.10
N PHE A 148 -6.86 13.22 4.66
CA PHE A 148 -6.55 12.02 3.85
C PHE A 148 -7.70 11.60 2.92
N LEU A 149 -7.42 11.52 1.62
CA LEU A 149 -8.37 11.12 0.57
C LEU A 149 -8.06 9.77 -0.08
N GLY A 150 -7.00 9.10 0.36
CA GLY A 150 -6.61 7.79 -0.14
C GLY A 150 -5.19 7.73 -0.71
N TRP A 151 -4.83 6.55 -1.19
CA TRP A 151 -3.52 6.28 -1.76
C TRP A 151 -3.52 6.45 -3.27
N MET A 152 -2.36 6.80 -3.79
CA MET A 152 -2.09 6.88 -5.21
C MET A 152 -0.70 6.32 -5.48
N VAL A 153 -0.57 5.58 -6.57
CA VAL A 153 0.74 5.13 -7.07
C VAL A 153 1.06 5.89 -8.33
N CYS A 154 2.27 6.44 -8.45
CA CYS A 154 2.71 7.16 -9.63
C CYS A 154 4.11 6.73 -10.08
N TYR A 155 4.35 6.78 -11.39
CA TYR A 155 5.70 7.00 -11.90
C TYR A 155 5.98 8.50 -11.87
N TRP A 156 6.79 8.96 -10.93
CA TRP A 156 7.08 10.38 -10.76
C TRP A 156 8.54 10.73 -11.05
N ASN A 157 9.46 10.46 -10.12
CA ASN A 157 10.83 10.97 -10.20
C ASN A 157 11.90 9.89 -10.43
N LEU A 158 11.58 8.62 -10.21
CA LEU A 158 12.58 7.56 -10.12
C LEU A 158 12.42 6.46 -11.18
N GLU A 159 11.55 6.67 -12.17
CA GLU A 159 11.17 5.67 -13.19
C GLU A 159 10.65 4.34 -12.60
N ILE A 160 10.39 4.30 -11.29
CA ILE A 160 9.78 3.22 -10.53
C ILE A 160 8.47 3.72 -9.90
N PRO A 161 7.47 2.83 -9.71
CA PRO A 161 6.24 3.21 -9.03
C PRO A 161 6.53 3.62 -7.59
N GLN A 162 6.03 4.78 -7.18
CA GLN A 162 6.14 5.29 -5.82
C GLN A 162 4.76 5.51 -5.20
N LEU A 163 4.67 5.38 -3.88
CA LEU A 163 3.43 5.62 -3.13
C LEU A 163 3.29 7.11 -2.78
N PHE A 164 2.09 7.62 -3.01
CA PHE A 164 1.67 8.98 -2.67
C PHE A 164 0.41 8.90 -1.81
N TRP A 165 0.27 9.85 -0.89
CA TRP A 165 -0.98 10.09 -0.19
C TRP A 165 -1.70 11.26 -0.85
N ARG A 166 -3.03 11.19 -0.93
CA ARG A 166 -3.87 12.27 -1.43
C ARG A 166 -4.47 13.05 -0.27
N THR A 167 -4.56 14.36 -0.46
CA THR A 167 -5.11 15.31 0.49
C THR A 167 -6.20 16.16 -0.17
N SER A 168 -7.20 16.54 0.61
CA SER A 168 -8.22 17.51 0.22
C SER A 168 -7.73 18.96 0.24
N ALA A 169 -6.42 19.20 0.31
CA ALA A 169 -5.84 20.55 0.24
C ALA A 169 -6.44 21.29 -0.98
N TRP A 170 -7.28 22.29 -0.66
CA TRP A 170 -7.99 23.19 -1.57
C TRP A 170 -8.96 22.57 -2.59
N GLY A 171 -9.87 21.72 -2.10
CA GLY A 171 -11.30 21.77 -2.48
C GLY A 171 -11.75 21.24 -3.84
N GLU A 172 -10.86 20.95 -4.79
CA GLU A 172 -11.26 20.56 -6.16
C GLU A 172 -10.59 19.30 -6.72
N PHE A 173 -9.69 18.65 -5.98
CA PHE A 173 -9.05 17.39 -6.40
C PHE A 173 -9.96 16.16 -6.19
N ASP A 174 -11.13 16.20 -6.83
CA ASP A 174 -11.95 15.02 -7.13
C ASP A 174 -11.10 13.99 -7.92
N ASN A 175 -11.52 12.73 -7.97
CA ASN A 175 -10.84 11.64 -8.71
C ASN A 175 -10.57 11.93 -10.20
N LYS A 176 -11.08 13.06 -10.70
CA LYS A 176 -10.91 13.58 -12.06
C LYS A 176 -9.50 14.06 -12.38
N TYR A 177 -8.69 14.42 -11.38
CA TYR A 177 -7.35 15.02 -11.58
C TYR A 177 -6.18 14.09 -11.28
N VAL A 178 -6.38 12.77 -11.35
CA VAL A 178 -5.28 11.81 -11.25
C VAL A 178 -4.42 11.88 -12.52
N PRO A 179 -3.12 12.21 -12.43
CA PRO A 179 -2.23 12.26 -13.60
C PRO A 179 -2.24 10.94 -14.38
N ARG A 180 -1.92 10.99 -15.67
CA ARG A 180 -1.94 9.81 -16.55
C ARG A 180 -1.07 8.68 -16.00
N ASP A 181 0.09 9.03 -15.46
CA ASP A 181 1.07 8.08 -14.91
C ASP A 181 0.86 7.78 -13.44
N CYS A 182 -0.35 8.04 -12.93
CA CYS A 182 -0.79 7.74 -11.59
C CYS A 182 -2.08 6.92 -11.59
N ALA A 183 -2.33 6.19 -10.50
CA ALA A 183 -3.59 5.52 -10.26
C ALA A 183 -3.95 5.50 -8.77
N ASN A 184 -5.25 5.63 -8.46
CA ASN A 184 -5.75 5.47 -7.10
C ASN A 184 -5.78 3.98 -6.72
N VAL A 185 -5.30 3.67 -5.52
CA VAL A 185 -5.22 2.29 -5.03
C VAL A 185 -5.71 2.17 -3.59
N GLU A 186 -6.07 0.96 -3.21
CA GLU A 186 -6.08 0.48 -1.82
C GLU A 186 -4.77 -0.25 -1.54
N LEU A 187 -4.32 -0.27 -0.29
CA LEU A 187 -3.17 -1.04 0.16
C LEU A 187 -3.66 -2.21 1.02
N GLN A 188 -3.81 -3.37 0.39
CA GLN A 188 -4.37 -4.57 0.97
C GLN A 188 -3.29 -5.41 1.66
N VAL A 189 -3.66 -6.09 2.74
CA VAL A 189 -2.76 -6.98 3.47
C VAL A 189 -2.62 -8.31 2.76
N GLU A 190 -1.39 -8.78 2.65
CA GLU A 190 -1.05 -10.15 2.29
C GLU A 190 -0.14 -10.74 3.39
N TYR A 191 -0.72 -11.56 4.27
CA TYR A 191 0.01 -12.22 5.35
C TYR A 191 1.03 -13.23 4.82
N ILE A 192 2.16 -13.36 5.52
CA ILE A 192 3.32 -14.18 5.14
C ILE A 192 3.53 -15.31 6.16
#